data_AF-A0A432XK20-F1
#
_entry.id   AF-A0A432XK20-F1
#
_cell.length_a   1.000
_cell.length_b   1.000
_cell.length_c   1.000
_cell.angle_alpha   90.00
_cell.angle_beta   90.00
_cell.angle_gamma   90.00
#
_symmetry.space_group_name_H-M   'P 1'
#
loop_
_entity.id
_entity.type
_entity.pdbx_description
1 polymer ?
#
loop_
_entity_poly.entity_id
_entity_poly.type
_entity_poly.pdbx_seq_one_letter_code
_entity_poly.pdbx_strand_id
1 'polypeptide(L)'
;MISVLPFHLAAQQYAVPLEHVLRVVPMLLPTQLPGAPANIAGVVSIHGQILPVIDLAHVFRLPELKVDLWTPMIWLSTSTRELLIPVSSVEEISQAV
;
A
#
# COMPACT_ATOMS: atom_id res chain seq x y z
N MET A 1 -6.11 -23.35 0.50
CA MET A 1 -6.85 -22.14 0.90
C MET A 1 -5.82 -21.10 1.30
N ILE A 2 -5.90 -19.91 0.72
CA ILE A 2 -5.00 -18.81 1.03
C ILE A 2 -5.79 -17.72 1.74
N SER A 3 -5.30 -17.29 2.91
CA SER A 3 -5.84 -16.13 3.62
C SER A 3 -5.42 -14.86 2.88
N VAL A 4 -6.35 -13.97 2.64
CA VAL A 4 -6.09 -12.70 1.95
C VAL A 4 -6.63 -11.52 2.75
N LEU A 5 -6.00 -10.36 2.59
CA LEU A 5 -6.53 -9.08 3.03
C LEU A 5 -7.14 -8.37 1.81
N PRO A 6 -8.47 -8.31 1.68
CA PRO A 6 -9.12 -7.51 0.65
C PRO A 6 -8.99 -6.03 0.95
N PHE A 7 -8.88 -5.23 -0.11
CA PHE A 7 -8.78 -3.78 -0.02
C PHE A 7 -9.34 -3.12 -1.28
N HIS A 8 -9.71 -1.85 -1.15
CA HIS A 8 -10.15 -1.05 -2.27
C HIS A 8 -9.06 -0.11 -2.77
N LEU A 9 -8.95 0.00 -4.09
CA LEU A 9 -8.15 1.00 -4.77
C LEU A 9 -9.03 1.69 -5.80
N ALA A 10 -9.26 2.99 -5.62
CA ALA A 10 -10.30 3.71 -6.34
C ALA A 10 -11.67 2.97 -6.23
N ALA A 11 -12.28 2.59 -7.36
CA ALA A 11 -13.57 1.90 -7.42
C ALA A 11 -13.46 0.37 -7.58
N GLN A 12 -12.27 -0.19 -7.39
CA GLN A 12 -11.99 -1.60 -7.64
C GLN A 12 -11.52 -2.28 -6.37
N GLN A 13 -11.95 -3.54 -6.20
CA GLN A 13 -11.55 -4.40 -5.09
C GLN A 13 -10.39 -5.28 -5.53
N TYR A 14 -9.38 -5.35 -4.68
CA TYR A 14 -8.19 -6.18 -4.81
C TYR A 14 -7.97 -6.96 -3.53
N ALA A 15 -6.99 -7.86 -3.55
CA ALA A 15 -6.56 -8.55 -2.34
C ALA A 15 -5.06 -8.87 -2.41
N VAL A 16 -4.44 -8.96 -1.24
CA VAL A 16 -3.06 -9.41 -1.09
C VAL A 16 -3.03 -10.63 -0.17
N PRO A 17 -2.19 -11.64 -0.45
CA PRO A 17 -1.96 -12.74 0.48
C PRO A 17 -1.58 -12.22 1.86
N LEU A 18 -2.25 -12.74 2.89
CA LEU A 18 -2.04 -12.29 4.27
C LEU A 18 -0.61 -12.56 4.75
N GLU A 19 0.04 -13.59 4.22
CA GLU A 19 1.46 -13.92 4.49
C GLU A 19 2.45 -12.81 4.10
N HIS A 20 2.07 -11.91 3.20
CA HIS A 20 2.88 -10.74 2.83
C HIS A 20 2.54 -9.50 3.64
N VAL A 21 1.45 -9.49 4.41
CA VAL A 21 1.00 -8.33 5.17
C VAL A 21 1.69 -8.31 6.52
N LEU A 22 2.54 -7.32 6.74
CA LEU A 22 3.14 -7.08 8.06
C LEU A 22 2.15 -6.39 8.99
N ARG A 23 1.43 -5.39 8.49
CA ARG A 23 0.38 -4.65 9.21
C ARG A 23 -0.30 -3.62 8.31
N VAL A 24 -1.46 -3.11 8.75
CA VAL A 24 -2.07 -1.88 8.23
C VAL A 24 -1.71 -0.72 9.16
N VAL A 25 -1.31 0.41 8.59
CA VAL A 25 -0.94 1.64 9.32
C VAL A 25 -1.72 2.83 8.77
N PRO A 26 -1.95 3.90 9.56
CA PRO A 26 -2.51 5.14 9.02
C PRO A 26 -1.54 5.80 8.04
N MET A 27 -2.06 6.71 7.20
CA MET A 27 -1.27 7.47 6.23
C MET A 27 -0.11 8.21 6.90
N LEU A 28 1.08 8.04 6.33
CA LEU A 28 2.26 8.84 6.66
C LEU A 28 2.59 9.66 5.43
N LEU A 29 2.86 10.96 5.62
CA LEU A 29 3.21 11.85 4.51
C LEU A 29 4.56 11.40 3.90
N PRO A 30 4.60 10.94 2.65
CA PRO A 30 5.84 10.50 2.02
C PRO A 30 6.72 11.70 1.68
N THR A 31 8.01 11.59 1.96
CA THR A 31 9.02 12.52 1.45
C THR A 31 9.24 12.20 -0.02
N GLN A 32 8.91 13.15 -0.89
CA GLN A 32 9.11 13.00 -2.34
C GLN A 32 10.60 12.95 -2.67
N LEU A 33 10.95 12.03 -3.57
CA LEU A 33 12.33 11.84 -4.03
C LEU A 33 12.51 12.52 -5.41
N PRO A 34 13.52 13.40 -5.58
CA PRO A 34 13.81 13.99 -6.88
C PRO A 34 14.11 12.92 -7.94
N GLY A 35 13.44 13.00 -9.09
CA GLY A 35 13.63 12.05 -10.20
C GLY A 35 13.07 10.65 -9.94
N ALA A 36 12.26 10.46 -8.90
CA ALA A 36 11.61 9.18 -8.67
C ALA A 36 10.67 8.79 -9.82
N PRO A 37 10.60 7.50 -10.15
CA PRO A 37 9.58 7.00 -11.06
C PRO A 37 8.17 7.37 -10.58
N ALA A 38 7.24 7.63 -11.49
CA ALA A 38 5.90 8.12 -11.17
C ALA A 38 5.03 7.14 -10.35
N ASN A 39 5.41 5.87 -10.28
CA ASN A 39 4.78 4.88 -9.40
C ASN A 39 5.30 4.92 -7.94
N ILE A 40 6.27 5.79 -7.64
CA ILE A 40 6.80 5.99 -6.29
C ILE A 40 6.27 7.31 -5.75
N ALA A 41 5.35 7.24 -4.79
CA ALA A 41 4.82 8.44 -4.11
C ALA A 41 5.89 9.12 -3.24
N GLY A 42 6.90 8.37 -2.81
CA GLY A 42 8.03 8.86 -2.03
C GLY A 42 8.58 7.79 -1.10
N VAL A 43 9.18 8.23 0.00
CA VAL A 43 9.66 7.36 1.08
C VAL A 43 9.16 7.85 2.43
N VAL A 44 8.98 6.94 3.37
CA VAL A 44 8.72 7.25 4.78
C VAL A 44 9.73 6.56 5.67
N SER A 45 9.99 7.13 6.84
CA SER A 45 10.83 6.51 7.86
C SER A 45 9.97 5.95 8.97
N ILE A 46 10.06 4.63 9.22
CA ILE A 46 9.39 3.96 10.34
C ILE A 46 10.48 3.31 11.18
N HIS A 47 10.62 3.76 12.43
CA HIS A 47 11.65 3.29 13.37
C HIS A 47 13.08 3.28 12.78
N GLY A 48 13.41 4.28 11.96
CA GLY A 48 14.73 4.41 11.32
C GLY A 48 14.90 3.59 10.03
N GLN A 49 13.91 2.79 9.65
CA GLN A 49 13.88 2.08 8.36
C GLN A 49 13.18 2.94 7.30
N ILE A 50 13.86 3.15 6.17
CA ILE A 50 13.31 3.89 5.04
C ILE A 50 12.51 2.92 4.17
N LEU A 51 11.21 3.16 4.07
CA LEU A 51 10.27 2.35 3.30
C LEU A 51 9.78 3.13 2.08
N PRO A 52 9.82 2.55 0.87
CA PRO A 52 9.20 3.15 -0.30
C PRO A 52 7.69 3.08 -0.19
N VAL A 53 7.03 4.17 -0.57
CA VAL A 53 5.57 4.25 -0.72
C VAL A 53 5.24 4.13 -2.21
N ILE A 54 4.52 3.07 -2.57
CA ILE A 54 4.19 2.74 -3.95
C ILE A 54 2.76 3.22 -4.24
N ASP A 55 2.60 4.02 -5.29
CA ASP A 55 1.29 4.40 -5.80
C ASP A 55 0.78 3.33 -6.78
N LEU A 56 -0.04 2.40 -6.27
CA LEU A 56 -0.65 1.38 -7.13
C LEU A 56 -1.69 1.95 -8.09
N ALA A 57 -2.34 3.08 -7.78
CA ALA A 57 -3.29 3.69 -8.70
C ALA A 57 -2.54 4.11 -9.98
N HIS A 58 -1.34 4.67 -9.83
CA HIS A 58 -0.47 4.96 -10.97
C HIS A 58 -0.05 3.69 -11.73
N VAL A 59 0.36 2.63 -11.02
CA VAL A 59 0.78 1.35 -11.65
C VAL A 59 -0.36 0.73 -12.47
N PHE A 60 -1.57 0.72 -11.93
CA PHE A 60 -2.74 0.12 -12.58
C PHE A 60 -3.50 1.09 -13.50
N ARG A 61 -2.98 2.32 -13.68
CA ARG A 61 -3.57 3.39 -14.50
C ARG A 61 -5.01 3.73 -14.09
N LEU A 62 -5.23 3.79 -12.77
CA LEU A 62 -6.49 4.15 -12.14
C LEU A 62 -6.52 5.65 -11.81
N PRO A 63 -7.70 6.21 -11.53
CA PRO A 63 -7.80 7.56 -10.98
C PRO A 63 -6.96 7.69 -9.71
N GLU A 64 -6.34 8.86 -9.53
CA GLU A 64 -5.51 9.16 -8.37
C GLU A 64 -6.30 8.96 -7.06
N LEU A 65 -5.64 8.32 -6.10
CA LEU A 65 -6.22 8.12 -4.78
C LEU A 65 -6.27 9.47 -4.04
N LYS A 66 -7.46 9.88 -3.60
CA LYS A 66 -7.58 11.00 -2.68
C LYS A 66 -7.09 10.55 -1.31
N VAL A 67 -5.88 10.96 -0.95
CA VAL A 67 -5.25 10.62 0.32
C VAL A 67 -5.53 11.68 1.39
N ASP A 68 -5.85 11.21 2.59
CA ASP A 68 -5.95 11.99 3.82
C ASP A 68 -5.23 11.27 4.97
N LEU A 69 -5.23 11.86 6.18
CA LEU A 69 -4.56 11.28 7.35
C LEU A 69 -5.16 9.94 7.81
N TRP A 70 -6.39 9.61 7.40
CA TRP A 70 -7.10 8.39 7.77
C TRP A 70 -7.02 7.31 6.69
N THR A 71 -6.43 7.64 5.54
CA THR A 71 -6.22 6.70 4.44
C THR A 71 -5.29 5.58 4.89
N PRO A 72 -5.73 4.32 4.87
CA PRO A 72 -4.88 3.22 5.31
C PRO A 72 -3.74 2.98 4.32
N MET A 73 -2.59 2.59 4.85
CA MET A 73 -1.49 2.02 4.08
C MET A 73 -1.27 0.57 4.51
N ILE A 74 -1.14 -0.31 3.53
CA ILE A 74 -0.76 -1.70 3.76
C ILE A 74 0.77 -1.79 3.74
N TRP A 75 1.37 -2.24 4.84
CA TRP A 75 2.79 -2.56 4.90
C TRP A 75 2.99 -4.00 4.47
N LEU A 76 3.69 -4.15 3.35
CA LEU A 76 3.96 -5.45 2.74
C LEU A 76 5.44 -5.80 2.85
N SER A 77 5.70 -7.07 3.06
CA SER A 77 7.01 -7.68 2.87
C SER A 77 7.05 -8.44 1.54
N THR A 78 8.03 -8.12 0.70
CA THR A 78 8.33 -8.85 -0.54
C THR A 78 9.64 -9.62 -0.39
N SER A 79 9.99 -10.44 -1.38
CA SER A 79 11.28 -11.16 -1.41
C SER A 79 12.51 -10.25 -1.42
N THR A 80 12.38 -8.98 -1.80
CA THR A 80 13.52 -8.06 -1.97
C THR A 80 13.56 -6.92 -0.96
N ARG A 81 12.40 -6.48 -0.48
CA ARG A 81 12.25 -5.35 0.45
C ARG A 81 10.85 -5.28 1.01
N GLU A 82 10.71 -4.50 2.06
CA GLU A 82 9.42 -4.03 2.55
C GLU A 82 8.99 -2.75 1.84
N LEU A 83 7.68 -2.52 1.78
CA LEU A 83 7.09 -1.35 1.13
C LEU A 83 5.72 -1.01 1.74
N LEU A 84 5.25 0.21 1.46
CA LEU A 84 3.92 0.67 1.82
C LEU A 84 3.09 0.94 0.59
N ILE A 85 1.80 0.61 0.67
CA ILE A 85 0.83 0.88 -0.38
C ILE A 85 -0.37 1.63 0.23
N PRO A 86 -0.59 2.90 -0.10
CA PRO A 86 -1.83 3.60 0.22
C PRO A 86 -3.01 2.97 -0.52
N VAL A 87 -4.10 2.74 0.19
CA VAL A 87 -5.34 2.16 -0.34
C VAL A 87 -6.55 2.94 0.16
N SER A 88 -7.67 2.90 -0.56
CA SER A 88 -8.88 3.62 -0.17
C SER A 88 -9.46 3.10 1.15
N SER A 89 -9.49 1.77 1.29
CA SER A 89 -9.97 1.08 2.49
C SER A 89 -9.43 -0.35 2.53
N VAL A 90 -9.44 -0.94 3.71
CA VAL A 90 -9.19 -2.38 3.92
C VAL A 90 -10.46 -3.03 4.43
N GLU A 91 -10.65 -4.30 4.11
CA GLU A 91 -11.79 -5.10 4.55
C GLU A 91 -11.37 -6.23 5.49
N GLU A 92 -12.34 -7.00 5.97
CA GLU A 92 -12.09 -8.17 6.80
C GLU A 92 -11.33 -9.26 6.02
N ILE A 93 -10.44 -9.94 6.75
CA ILE A 93 -9.66 -11.05 6.21
C ILE A 93 -10.61 -12.14 5.71
N SER A 94 -10.36 -12.62 4.49
CA SER A 94 -11.16 -13.68 3.86
C SER A 94 -10.28 -14.83 3.35
N GLN A 95 -10.92 -15.94 3.02
CA GLN A 95 -10.28 -17.10 2.40
C GLN A 95 -10.58 -17.10 0.91
N ALA A 96 -9.54 -17.10 0.07
CA ALA A 96 -9.70 -17.32 -1.36
C ALA A 96 -9.55 -18.82 -1.67
N VAL A 97 -10.45 -19.32 -2.51
CA VAL A 97 -10.54 -20.73 -2.96
C VAL A 97 -9.63 -20.95 -4.15
#